data_AF-A0A5D2TEB5-F1
#
_entry.id   AF-A0A5D2TEB5-F1
#
_cell.length_a   1.000
_cell.length_b   1.000
_cell.length_c   1.000
_cell.angle_alpha   90.00
_cell.angle_beta   90.00
_cell.angle_gamma   90.00
#
_symmetry.space_group_name_H-M   'P 1'
#
loop_
_entity.id
_entity.type
_entity.pdbx_description
1 polymer ?
#
loop_
_entity_poly.entity_id
_entity_poly.type
_entity_poly.pdbx_seq_one_letter_code
_entity_poly.pdbx_strand_id
1 'polypeptide(L)'
;MAENTVSLKLLVESTSQRVLFAEAGKDFVDFLFNILSFPVGTVIWLLKKQEMVGCLGNLYDSLETMNDTYIQPTANKDTLLKPIASINAANVPPLLPTTESSKSIEIYMCDQSYYNQSCGLYVSYDSKSICPSCNGVMKEIATVVNPEKKDSSTIEGGYVKGVITYMIMDDLVVRPMSAIS
;
A
#
# COMPACT_ATOMS: atom_id res chain seq x y z
N MET A 1 -3.14 19.97 -14.60
CA MET A 1 -2.78 18.95 -13.58
C MET A 1 -1.68 19.59 -12.73
N ALA A 2 -1.84 19.66 -11.41
CA ALA A 2 -0.76 20.15 -10.56
C ALA A 2 0.43 19.18 -10.68
N GLU A 3 1.64 19.69 -10.92
CA GLU A 3 2.83 18.84 -10.84
C GLU A 3 3.03 18.44 -9.37
N ASN A 4 2.86 17.16 -9.06
CA ASN A 4 3.24 16.60 -7.76
C ASN A 4 4.77 16.46 -7.73
N THR A 5 5.47 17.58 -7.65
CA THR A 5 6.91 17.61 -7.47
C THR A 5 7.26 17.26 -6.03
N VAL A 6 7.91 16.11 -5.85
CA VAL A 6 8.48 15.71 -4.56
C VAL A 6 9.91 16.23 -4.47
N SER A 7 10.25 16.88 -3.35
CA SER A 7 11.59 17.42 -3.10
C SER A 7 12.31 16.65 -2.01
N LEU A 8 13.63 16.51 -2.18
CA LEU A 8 14.55 15.85 -1.24
C LEU A 8 15.73 16.76 -0.98
N LYS A 9 16.14 16.87 0.28
CA LYS A 9 17.35 17.60 0.67
C LYS A 9 18.40 16.61 1.15
N LEU A 10 19.52 16.54 0.44
CA LEU A 10 20.57 15.56 0.73
C LEU A 10 21.64 16.20 1.64
N LEU A 11 22.00 15.53 2.73
CA LEU A 11 23.22 15.83 3.46
C LEU A 11 24.37 15.04 2.83
N VAL A 12 25.34 15.76 2.27
CA VAL A 12 26.49 15.17 1.58
C VAL A 12 27.78 15.50 2.32
N GLU A 13 28.57 14.47 2.62
CA GLU A 13 29.93 14.62 3.10
C GLU A 13 30.85 15.00 1.92
N SER A 14 31.40 16.21 1.96
CA SER A 14 32.16 16.78 0.83
C SER A 14 33.49 16.10 0.56
N THR A 15 34.12 15.51 1.59
CA THR A 15 35.41 14.85 1.49
C THR A 15 35.31 13.50 0.77
N SER A 16 34.32 12.69 1.14
CA SER A 16 34.09 11.37 0.54
C SER A 16 33.09 11.40 -0.62
N GLN A 17 32.42 12.54 -0.86
CA GLN A 17 31.33 12.71 -1.81
C GLN A 17 30.19 11.70 -1.57
N ARG A 18 29.92 11.39 -0.30
CA ARG A 18 28.89 10.43 0.11
C ARG A 18 27.65 11.14 0.65
N VAL A 19 26.48 10.65 0.25
CA VAL A 19 25.22 11.03 0.88
C VAL A 19 25.13 10.34 2.24
N LEU A 20 25.00 11.11 3.32
CA LEU A 20 24.84 10.59 4.67
C LEU A 20 23.37 10.25 4.96
N PHE A 21 22.47 11.16 4.60
CA PHE A 21 21.02 10.93 4.63
C PHE A 21 20.30 11.94 3.75
N ALA A 22 19.04 11.64 3.45
CA ALA A 22 18.09 12.57 2.84
C ALA A 22 17.06 13.04 3.87
N GLU A 23 16.76 14.34 3.87
CA GLU A 23 15.60 14.91 4.53
C GLU A 23 14.45 14.93 3.51
N ALA A 24 13.30 14.39 3.90
CA ALA A 24 12.11 14.37 3.06
C ALA A 24 10.83 14.65 3.85
N GLY A 25 9.87 15.25 3.16
CA GLY A 25 8.52 15.43 3.68
C GLY A 25 7.67 14.16 3.55
N LYS A 26 6.45 14.24 4.07
CA LYS A 26 5.46 13.16 4.08
C LYS A 26 5.28 12.47 2.73
N ASP A 27 5.17 13.21 1.62
CA ASP A 27 4.82 12.62 0.32
C ASP A 27 5.85 11.58 -0.16
N PHE A 28 7.14 11.83 0.06
CA PHE A 28 8.20 10.88 -0.28
C PHE A 28 8.21 9.68 0.67
N VAL A 29 8.00 9.91 1.96
CA VAL A 29 7.99 8.85 2.97
C VAL A 29 6.80 7.92 2.78
N ASP A 30 5.63 8.49 2.52
CA ASP A 30 4.45 7.73 2.14
C ASP A 30 4.74 6.91 0.88
N PHE A 31 5.37 7.49 -0.15
CA PHE A 31 5.81 6.74 -1.33
C PHE A 31 6.70 5.55 -0.98
N LEU A 32 7.71 5.73 -0.12
CA LEU A 32 8.56 4.62 0.33
C LEU A 32 7.74 3.54 1.05
N PHE A 33 6.92 3.90 2.02
CA PHE A 33 6.09 2.92 2.73
C PHE A 33 5.07 2.22 1.84
N ASN A 34 4.62 2.87 0.78
CA ASN A 34 3.78 2.22 -0.23
C ASN A 34 4.48 1.12 -1.02
N ILE A 35 5.80 1.10 -1.08
CA ILE A 35 6.54 -0.04 -1.64
C ILE A 35 6.16 -1.33 -0.88
N LEU A 36 5.88 -1.24 0.42
CA LEU A 36 5.43 -2.37 1.24
C LEU A 36 3.99 -2.82 0.95
N SER A 37 3.18 -2.03 0.25
CA SER A 37 1.82 -2.44 -0.16
C SER A 37 1.82 -3.44 -1.31
N PHE A 38 2.93 -3.53 -2.06
CA PHE A 38 3.10 -4.48 -3.16
C PHE A 38 3.37 -5.90 -2.65
N PRO A 39 3.31 -6.92 -3.51
CA PRO A 39 3.64 -8.30 -3.14
C PRO A 39 5.00 -8.46 -2.45
N VAL A 40 5.93 -7.51 -2.68
CA VAL A 40 7.21 -7.47 -1.97
C VAL A 40 7.01 -7.37 -0.45
N GLY A 41 6.07 -6.54 0.04
CA GLY A 41 5.77 -6.43 1.47
C GLY A 41 5.27 -7.73 2.08
N THR A 42 4.45 -8.49 1.33
CA THR A 42 4.03 -9.84 1.74
C THR A 42 5.26 -10.76 1.87
N VAL A 43 6.22 -10.69 0.95
CA VAL A 43 7.46 -11.48 1.03
C VAL A 43 8.28 -11.08 2.26
N ILE A 44 8.46 -9.78 2.53
CA ILE A 44 9.21 -9.30 3.72
C ILE A 44 8.57 -9.84 5.01
N TRP A 45 7.23 -9.75 5.08
CA TRP A 45 6.47 -10.24 6.22
C TRP A 45 6.61 -11.75 6.41
N LEU A 46 6.51 -12.54 5.33
CA LEU A 46 6.62 -14.00 5.37
C LEU A 46 8.03 -14.49 5.72
N LEU A 47 9.06 -13.84 5.19
CA LEU A 47 10.46 -14.19 5.45
C LEU A 47 10.94 -13.78 6.85
N LYS A 48 10.11 -13.06 7.63
CA LYS A 48 10.39 -12.62 9.01
C LYS A 48 11.79 -12.03 9.17
N LYS A 49 11.94 -10.71 8.99
CA LYS A 49 13.06 -9.82 9.39
C LYS A 49 14.50 -10.36 9.29
N GLN A 50 14.85 -11.37 10.10
CA GLN A 50 16.17 -11.97 10.24
C GLN A 50 16.70 -12.66 8.97
N GLU A 51 15.84 -13.09 8.05
CA GLU A 51 16.28 -13.71 6.79
C GLU A 51 16.28 -12.75 5.59
N MET A 52 15.84 -11.50 5.79
CA MET A 52 15.75 -10.50 4.71
C MET A 52 17.11 -9.84 4.47
N VAL A 53 17.61 -9.90 3.24
CA VAL A 53 18.84 -9.23 2.83
C VAL A 53 18.51 -7.91 2.12
N GLY A 54 19.13 -6.82 2.57
CA GLY A 54 19.06 -5.50 1.93
C GLY A 54 18.20 -4.49 2.67
N CYS A 55 18.00 -3.34 2.03
CA CYS A 55 17.43 -2.12 2.61
C CYS A 55 15.90 -2.16 2.81
N LEU A 56 15.19 -3.07 2.12
CA LEU A 56 13.74 -3.18 2.27
C LEU A 56 13.31 -3.76 3.64
N GLY A 57 14.15 -4.60 4.26
CA GLY A 57 13.93 -5.06 5.63
C GLY A 57 14.00 -3.89 6.61
N ASN A 58 14.98 -3.01 6.45
CA ASN A 58 15.13 -1.80 7.25
C ASN A 58 13.95 -0.83 7.10
N LEU A 59 13.42 -0.70 5.88
CA LEU A 59 12.24 0.13 5.61
C LEU A 59 10.99 -0.41 6.34
N TYR A 60 10.79 -1.73 6.28
CA TYR A 60 9.72 -2.41 7.01
C TYR A 60 9.87 -2.23 8.53
N ASP A 61 11.08 -2.44 9.05
CA ASP A 61 11.39 -2.24 10.47
C ASP A 61 11.17 -0.79 10.91
N SER A 62 11.49 0.17 10.05
CA SER A 62 11.25 1.58 10.31
C SER A 62 9.76 1.88 10.48
N LEU A 63 8.90 1.31 9.62
CA LEU A 63 7.44 1.47 9.74
C LEU A 63 6.89 0.80 11.00
N GLU A 64 7.36 -0.41 11.32
CA GLU A 64 6.90 -1.17 12.47
C GLU A 64 7.29 -0.52 13.80
N THR A 65 8.53 -0.01 13.89
CA THR A 65 9.08 0.59 15.11
C THR A 65 8.73 2.08 15.28
N MET A 66 8.23 2.75 14.23
CA MET A 66 7.84 4.15 14.29
C MET A 66 6.77 4.39 15.37
N ASN A 67 6.93 5.42 16.20
CA ASN A 67 5.92 5.75 17.21
C ASN A 67 4.62 6.22 16.55
N ASP A 68 3.46 5.77 17.05
CA ASP A 68 2.13 6.13 16.54
C ASP A 68 1.88 7.65 16.53
N THR A 69 2.63 8.41 17.33
CA THR A 69 2.60 9.88 17.33
C THR A 69 2.96 10.47 15.97
N TYR A 70 3.74 9.78 15.13
CA TYR A 70 4.15 10.23 13.79
C TYR A 70 3.30 9.65 12.65
N ILE A 71 2.34 8.79 12.99
CA ILE A 71 1.47 8.09 12.06
C ILE A 71 0.12 8.79 12.04
N GLN A 72 -0.54 8.81 10.88
CA GLN A 72 -1.88 9.37 10.77
C GLN A 72 -2.87 8.51 11.58
N PRO A 73 -3.79 9.10 12.36
CA PRO A 73 -4.76 8.33 13.15
C PRO A 73 -5.65 7.39 12.33
N THR A 74 -5.83 7.71 11.05
CA THR A 74 -6.59 6.91 10.08
C THR A 74 -5.75 5.83 9.40
N ALA A 75 -4.43 5.86 9.53
CA ALA A 75 -3.53 4.88 8.94
C ALA A 75 -3.37 3.67 9.87
N ASN A 76 -3.77 2.50 9.37
CA ASN A 76 -3.50 1.24 10.06
C ASN A 76 -2.18 0.65 9.54
N LYS A 77 -1.15 0.58 10.40
CA LYS A 77 0.15 -0.01 10.06
C LYS A 77 0.05 -1.46 9.57
N ASP A 78 -0.88 -2.25 10.12
CA ASP A 78 -1.04 -3.66 9.73
C ASP A 78 -1.38 -3.81 8.25
N THR A 79 -2.00 -2.80 7.62
CA THR A 79 -2.31 -2.85 6.17
C THR A 79 -1.06 -2.89 5.30
N LEU A 80 0.04 -2.28 5.76
CA LEU A 80 1.33 -2.27 5.07
C LEU A 80 2.31 -3.31 5.61
N LEU A 81 2.22 -3.65 6.89
CA LEU A 81 3.07 -4.67 7.52
C LEU A 81 2.62 -6.09 7.17
N LYS A 82 1.32 -6.28 6.96
CA LYS A 82 0.71 -7.57 6.61
C LYS A 82 -0.20 -7.37 5.41
N PRO A 83 0.34 -6.92 4.26
CA PRO A 83 -0.48 -6.68 3.09
C PRO A 83 -1.08 -8.02 2.67
N ILE A 84 -2.41 -8.10 2.79
CA ILE A 84 -3.17 -9.15 2.13
C ILE A 84 -2.96 -8.87 0.66
N ALA A 85 -2.31 -9.79 -0.06
CA ALA A 85 -2.01 -9.64 -1.48
C ALA A 85 -3.31 -9.33 -2.23
N SER A 86 -3.56 -8.04 -2.45
CA SER A 86 -4.75 -7.58 -3.13
C SER A 86 -4.40 -7.57 -4.60
N ILE A 87 -5.04 -8.45 -5.35
CA ILE A 87 -4.92 -8.50 -6.81
C ILE A 87 -5.47 -7.19 -7.43
N ASN A 88 -6.24 -6.42 -6.64
CA ASN A 88 -6.87 -5.18 -7.06
C ASN A 88 -6.02 -3.96 -6.71
N ALA A 89 -5.43 -3.35 -7.73
CA ALA A 89 -4.70 -2.08 -7.70
C ALA A 89 -5.60 -0.84 -7.45
N ALA A 90 -6.76 -1.00 -6.81
CA ALA A 90 -7.76 0.08 -6.68
C ALA A 90 -7.33 1.20 -5.72
N ASN A 91 -6.35 0.97 -4.85
CA ASN A 91 -5.89 1.91 -3.82
C ASN A 91 -4.42 2.31 -3.95
N VAL A 92 -3.87 2.25 -5.17
CA VAL A 92 -2.48 2.65 -5.40
C VAL A 92 -2.35 4.19 -5.23
N PRO A 93 -1.42 4.69 -4.41
CA PRO A 93 -1.20 6.12 -4.21
C PRO A 93 -0.84 6.85 -5.51
N PRO A 94 -1.12 8.17 -5.58
CA PRO A 94 -1.00 8.99 -6.80
C PRO A 94 0.43 9.16 -7.34
N LEU A 95 1.46 8.63 -6.67
CA LEU A 95 2.87 8.76 -7.07
C LEU A 95 3.39 7.58 -7.90
N LEU A 96 2.57 6.56 -8.13
CA LEU A 96 2.94 5.42 -8.96
C LEU A 96 2.35 5.62 -10.36
N PRO A 97 3.09 5.29 -11.44
CA PRO A 97 2.54 5.34 -12.78
C PRO A 97 1.33 4.42 -12.82
N THR A 98 0.14 5.01 -13.01
CA THR A 98 -1.07 4.28 -13.33
C THR A 98 -0.78 3.59 -14.65
N THR A 99 -0.40 2.31 -14.62
CA THR A 99 -0.29 1.54 -15.84
C THR A 99 -1.68 1.53 -16.45
N GLU A 100 -1.85 2.15 -17.62
CA GLU A 100 -3.10 2.19 -18.40
C GLU A 100 -3.59 0.78 -18.84
N SER A 101 -3.03 -0.27 -18.26
CA SER A 101 -3.22 -1.67 -18.61
C SER A 101 -3.61 -2.51 -17.40
N SER A 102 -4.35 -1.95 -16.45
CA SER A 102 -5.13 -2.78 -15.54
C SER A 102 -6.48 -3.02 -16.22
N LYS A 103 -6.61 -4.07 -17.04
CA LYS A 103 -7.96 -4.61 -17.31
C LYS A 103 -8.59 -4.80 -15.93
N SER A 104 -9.72 -4.15 -15.67
CA SER A 104 -10.49 -4.38 -14.45
C SER A 104 -10.62 -5.88 -14.29
N ILE A 105 -10.19 -6.42 -13.16
CA ILE A 105 -10.33 -7.85 -12.88
C ILE A 105 -11.83 -8.15 -12.94
N GLU A 106 -12.22 -8.92 -13.94
CA GLU A 106 -13.60 -9.36 -14.08
C GLU A 106 -13.87 -10.39 -12.97
N ILE A 107 -14.84 -10.08 -12.13
CA ILE A 107 -15.33 -11.01 -11.11
C ILE A 107 -16.58 -11.64 -11.68
N TYR A 108 -16.58 -12.95 -11.82
CA TYR A 108 -17.72 -13.72 -12.29
C TYR A 108 -18.49 -14.29 -11.10
N MET A 109 -19.82 -14.22 -11.15
CA MET A 109 -20.72 -14.74 -10.14
C MET A 109 -21.70 -15.74 -10.73
N CYS A 110 -22.31 -16.53 -9.85
CA CYS A 110 -23.38 -17.44 -10.23
C CYS A 110 -24.74 -16.72 -10.18
N ASP A 111 -25.47 -16.68 -11.31
CA ASP A 111 -26.81 -16.10 -11.42
C ASP A 111 -27.93 -17.09 -11.05
N GLN A 112 -27.61 -18.39 -10.97
CA GLN A 112 -28.58 -19.44 -10.75
C GLN A 112 -29.15 -19.41 -9.32
N SER A 113 -30.47 -19.50 -9.20
CA SER A 113 -31.17 -19.68 -7.92
C SER A 113 -31.82 -21.06 -7.92
N TYR A 114 -31.21 -22.05 -7.27
CA TYR A 114 -31.75 -23.41 -7.17
C TYR A 114 -32.21 -23.65 -5.73
N TYR A 115 -33.47 -24.07 -5.54
CA TYR A 115 -34.06 -24.57 -4.29
C TYR A 115 -33.54 -23.92 -2.99
N ASN A 116 -34.00 -22.71 -2.66
CA ASN A 116 -33.70 -21.99 -1.41
C ASN A 116 -32.20 -21.71 -1.14
N GLN A 117 -31.30 -21.90 -2.11
CA GLN A 117 -29.88 -21.57 -1.99
C GLN A 117 -29.51 -20.41 -2.90
N SER A 118 -29.06 -19.31 -2.29
CA SER A 118 -28.59 -18.11 -2.99
C SER A 118 -27.18 -18.33 -3.53
N CYS A 119 -27.05 -18.82 -4.78
CA CYS A 119 -25.73 -19.00 -5.39
C CYS A 119 -25.02 -17.69 -5.72
N GLY A 120 -25.73 -16.55 -5.69
CA GLY A 120 -25.16 -15.21 -5.89
C GLY A 120 -24.11 -14.80 -4.85
N LEU A 121 -23.86 -15.62 -3.82
CA LEU A 121 -22.76 -15.43 -2.86
C LEU A 121 -21.43 -16.03 -3.35
N TYR A 122 -21.45 -16.86 -4.40
CA TYR A 122 -20.23 -17.45 -4.96
C TYR A 122 -19.71 -16.61 -6.12
N VAL A 123 -18.42 -16.28 -6.04
CA VAL A 123 -17.69 -15.50 -7.04
C VAL A 123 -16.38 -16.19 -7.42
N SER A 124 -15.88 -15.90 -8.62
CA SER A 124 -14.60 -16.39 -9.13
C SER A 124 -13.96 -15.38 -10.08
N TYR A 125 -12.66 -15.52 -10.30
CA TYR A 125 -11.89 -14.77 -11.30
C TYR A 125 -11.82 -15.47 -12.66
N ASP A 126 -12.35 -16.69 -12.77
CA ASP A 126 -12.44 -17.45 -14.02
C ASP A 126 -13.90 -17.73 -14.38
N SER A 127 -14.32 -17.22 -15.54
CA SER A 127 -15.63 -17.44 -16.19
C SER A 127 -16.03 -18.91 -16.39
N LYS A 128 -15.08 -19.85 -16.26
CA LYS A 128 -15.30 -21.29 -16.39
C LYS A 128 -15.47 -22.00 -15.04
N SER A 129 -15.38 -21.26 -13.94
CA SER A 129 -15.50 -21.82 -12.59
C SER A 129 -16.89 -22.39 -12.37
N ILE A 130 -16.94 -23.51 -11.67
CA ILE A 130 -18.18 -24.23 -11.37
C ILE A 130 -18.65 -23.82 -9.98
N CYS A 131 -19.92 -23.41 -9.88
CA CYS A 131 -20.56 -23.08 -8.62
C CYS A 131 -20.68 -24.33 -7.74
N PRO A 132 -20.14 -24.33 -6.51
CA PRO A 132 -20.17 -25.50 -5.63
C PRO A 132 -21.59 -25.86 -5.14
N SER A 133 -22.55 -24.94 -5.24
CA SER A 133 -23.93 -25.16 -4.78
C SER A 133 -24.84 -25.72 -5.89
N CYS A 134 -24.81 -25.14 -7.10
CA CYS A 134 -25.70 -25.55 -8.20
C CYS A 134 -25.01 -26.30 -9.35
N ASN A 135 -23.68 -26.44 -9.29
CA ASN A 135 -22.85 -27.03 -10.35
C ASN A 135 -22.94 -26.30 -11.71
N GLY A 136 -23.49 -25.08 -11.74
CA GLY A 136 -23.56 -24.21 -12.91
C GLY A 136 -22.25 -23.44 -13.13
N VAL A 137 -22.03 -22.99 -14.36
CA VAL A 137 -20.85 -22.18 -14.71
C VAL A 137 -21.07 -20.72 -14.27
N MET A 138 -20.10 -20.15 -13.56
CA MET A 138 -20.09 -18.74 -13.14
C MET A 138 -19.68 -17.84 -14.31
N LYS A 139 -20.65 -17.25 -15.01
CA LYS A 139 -20.42 -16.42 -16.21
C LYS A 139 -20.86 -14.96 -16.07
N GLU A 140 -21.63 -14.65 -15.03
CA GLU A 140 -22.24 -13.33 -14.84
C GLU A 140 -21.20 -12.37 -14.26
N ILE A 141 -21.04 -11.16 -14.80
CA ILE A 141 -20.01 -10.23 -14.32
C ILE A 141 -20.56 -9.40 -13.15
N ALA A 142 -19.88 -9.44 -12.00
CA ALA A 142 -20.20 -8.64 -10.84
C ALA A 142 -19.60 -7.23 -10.93
N THR A 143 -20.40 -6.24 -10.52
CA THR A 143 -19.93 -4.84 -10.41
C THR A 143 -19.19 -4.64 -9.09
N VAL A 144 -17.89 -4.38 -9.17
CA VAL A 144 -17.09 -3.98 -8.01
C VAL A 144 -17.26 -2.48 -7.79
N VAL A 145 -17.87 -2.11 -6.67
CA VAL A 145 -17.98 -0.72 -6.25
C VAL A 145 -16.89 -0.41 -5.23
N ASN A 146 -16.18 0.70 -5.42
CA ASN A 146 -15.29 1.22 -4.39
C ASN A 146 -16.12 1.95 -3.32
N PRO A 147 -15.78 1.82 -2.03
CA PRO A 147 -16.44 2.60 -1.00
C PRO A 147 -16.28 4.10 -1.27
N GLU A 148 -17.36 4.86 -1.10
CA GLU A 148 -17.31 6.32 -1.20
C GLU A 148 -16.31 6.87 -0.17
N LYS A 149 -15.30 7.62 -0.63
CA LYS A 149 -14.45 8.38 0.28
C LYS A 149 -15.32 9.43 0.95
N LYS A 150 -15.59 9.28 2.23
CA LYS A 150 -16.15 10.38 3.03
C LYS A 150 -15.11 11.49 3.03
N ASP A 151 -15.40 12.60 2.35
CA ASP A 151 -14.63 13.83 2.41
C ASP A 151 -14.72 14.41 3.83
N SER A 152 -13.92 13.87 4.77
CA SER A 152 -13.58 14.59 5.99
C SER A 152 -12.49 15.58 5.63
N SER A 153 -12.87 16.83 5.44
CA SER A 153 -12.04 17.98 5.06
C SER A 153 -10.92 18.36 6.07
N THR A 154 -10.57 17.47 6.99
CA THR A 154 -9.62 17.72 8.08
C THR A 154 -8.55 16.64 8.25
N ILE A 155 -8.60 15.53 7.52
CA ILE A 155 -7.64 14.44 7.66
C ILE A 155 -6.73 14.41 6.44
N GLU A 156 -5.46 14.80 6.62
CA GLU A 156 -4.41 14.56 5.63
C GLU A 156 -4.39 13.05 5.30
N GLY A 157 -4.71 12.69 4.05
CA GLY A 157 -4.54 11.31 3.58
C GLY A 157 -3.07 10.93 3.54
N GLY A 158 -2.73 9.67 3.78
CA GLY A 158 -1.34 9.18 3.83
C GLY A 158 -1.06 8.32 5.06
N TYR A 159 0.21 7.95 5.27
CA TYR A 159 0.62 7.10 6.39
C TYR A 159 1.25 7.93 7.50
N VAL A 160 2.11 8.87 7.15
CA VAL A 160 2.84 9.71 8.11
C VAL A 160 2.30 11.13 8.19
N LYS A 161 2.63 11.88 9.24
CA LYS A 161 2.17 13.26 9.45
C LYS A 161 2.89 14.27 8.57
N GLY A 162 2.15 15.18 7.94
CA GLY A 162 2.68 16.18 7.00
C GLY A 162 3.62 17.21 7.64
N VAL A 163 3.37 17.54 8.91
CA VAL A 163 4.10 18.56 9.67
C VAL A 163 5.50 18.11 10.15
N ILE A 164 5.89 16.87 9.87
CA ILE A 164 7.16 16.27 10.34
C ILE A 164 8.09 16.08 9.15
N THR A 165 9.37 16.41 9.34
CA THR A 165 10.44 16.05 8.41
C THR A 165 11.03 14.71 8.82
N TYR A 166 11.31 13.86 7.85
CA TYR A 166 11.88 12.53 8.07
C TYR A 166 13.29 12.46 7.50
N MET A 167 14.15 11.76 8.22
CA MET A 167 15.49 11.39 7.80
C MET A 167 15.45 9.99 7.18
N ILE A 168 16.07 9.84 6.02
CA ILE A 168 16.20 8.59 5.28
C ILE A 168 17.68 8.29 5.07
N MET A 169 18.15 7.19 5.61
CA MET A 169 19.55 6.75 5.50
C MET A 169 19.80 6.00 4.17
N ASP A 170 21.07 5.75 3.86
CA ASP A 170 21.50 5.02 2.66
C ASP A 170 21.01 3.56 2.64
N ASP A 171 20.72 2.99 3.80
CA ASP A 171 20.13 1.67 3.98
C ASP A 171 18.59 1.67 4.09
N LEU A 172 17.93 2.78 3.69
CA LEU A 172 16.48 3.04 3.75
C LEU A 172 15.86 2.99 5.16
N VAL A 173 16.65 3.11 6.22
CA VAL A 173 16.09 3.40 7.55
C VAL A 173 15.41 4.77 7.53
N VAL A 174 14.14 4.82 7.93
CA VAL A 174 13.33 6.05 8.00
C VAL A 174 13.08 6.41 9.46
N ARG A 175 13.45 7.64 9.84
CA ARG A 175 13.26 8.14 11.21
C ARG A 175 12.66 9.54 11.19
N PRO A 176 11.70 9.86 12.06
CA PRO A 176 11.27 11.24 12.24
C PRO A 176 12.44 12.06 12.78
N MET A 177 12.73 13.21 12.17
CA MET A 177 13.61 14.19 12.78
C MET A 177 12.84 14.82 13.94
N SER A 178 13.44 14.87 15.12
CA SER A 178 12.82 15.51 16.28
C SER A 178 12.39 16.94 15.90
N ALA A 179 11.10 17.25 16.11
CA ALA A 179 10.71 18.64 16.25
C ALA A 179 11.46 19.16 17.48
N ILE A 180 12.35 20.12 17.27
CA ILE A 180 13.03 20.83 18.34
C ILE A 180 11.93 21.35 19.28
N SER A 181 11.94 20.89 20.54
CA SER A 181 11.17 21.53 21.61
C SER A 181 12.09 22.43 22.42
#